data_AF-A0A973FPK8-F1
#
_entry.id   AF-A0A973FPK8-F1
#
_cell.length_a   1.000
_cell.length_b   1.000
_cell.length_c   1.000
_cell.angle_alpha   90.00
_cell.angle_beta   90.00
_cell.angle_gamma   90.00
#
_symmetry.space_group_name_H-M   'P 1'
#
loop_
_entity.id
_entity.type
_entity.pdbx_description
1 polymer ?
#
loop_
_entity_poly.entity_id
_entity_poly.type
_entity_poly.pdbx_seq_one_letter_code
_entity_poly.pdbx_strand_id
1 'polypeptide(L)'
;MIVSIAAFQSYFDSVRRRTRNFCAVVPPERMDWAPLSGEFTCGDIIRHLAASEQMFVSVALTGRWTYPGHDRILGADIQGALAYLEASHTSATAALATLDDAALDVTRKGVGGHAIKVWRILMLMAEHEIHHRSQLATYLSLAGIEPPQIYGMHLEDVIAYAEREPARVQG
;
A
#
# COMPACT_ATOMS: atom_id res chain seq x y z
N MET A 1 15.41 0.87 11.06
CA MET A 1 16.01 0.67 9.72
C MET A 1 15.74 -0.76 9.32
N ILE A 2 15.16 -1.01 8.15
CA ILE A 2 15.07 -2.37 7.61
C ILE A 2 16.45 -2.78 7.11
N VAL A 3 16.83 -4.03 7.35
CA VAL A 3 18.17 -4.57 7.02
C VAL A 3 18.11 -5.81 6.14
N SER A 4 16.90 -6.24 5.77
CA SER A 4 16.70 -7.38 4.87
C SER A 4 15.59 -7.09 3.86
N ILE A 5 15.88 -7.33 2.58
CA ILE A 5 14.93 -7.21 1.48
C ILE A 5 13.78 -8.20 1.68
N ALA A 6 14.09 -9.45 2.02
CA ALA A 6 13.09 -10.48 2.25
C ALA A 6 12.15 -10.13 3.42
N ALA A 7 12.70 -9.59 4.52
CA ALA A 7 11.89 -9.14 5.65
C ALA A 7 10.98 -7.96 5.27
N PHE A 8 11.49 -7.02 4.46
CA PHE A 8 10.69 -5.93 3.93
C PHE A 8 9.58 -6.41 3.01
N GLN A 9 9.85 -7.34 2.09
CA GLN A 9 8.84 -7.93 1.21
C GLN A 9 7.74 -8.59 2.04
N SER A 10 8.08 -9.43 3.02
CA SER A 10 7.08 -10.07 3.90
C SER A 10 6.21 -9.05 4.65
N TYR A 11 6.84 -7.96 5.13
CA TYR A 11 6.11 -6.86 5.77
C TYR A 11 5.17 -6.16 4.79
N PHE A 12 5.67 -5.79 3.61
CA PHE A 12 4.89 -5.08 2.61
C PHE A 12 3.76 -5.94 2.04
N ASP A 13 3.96 -7.24 1.81
CA ASP A 13 2.91 -8.18 1.43
C ASP A 13 1.78 -8.20 2.45
N SER A 14 2.10 -8.12 3.74
CA SER A 14 1.09 -8.01 4.79
C SER A 14 0.37 -6.65 4.79
N VAL A 15 1.06 -5.56 4.45
CA VAL A 15 0.42 -4.26 4.21
C VAL A 15 -0.53 -4.34 3.00
N ARG A 16 -0.05 -4.85 1.86
CA ARG A 16 -0.80 -4.99 0.61
C ARG A 16 -2.00 -5.90 0.73
N ARG A 17 -1.87 -7.05 1.42
CA ARG A 17 -3.01 -7.93 1.72
C ARG A 17 -4.14 -7.17 2.42
N ARG A 18 -3.80 -6.33 3.41
CA ARG A 18 -4.81 -5.51 4.10
C ARG A 18 -5.40 -4.45 3.17
N THR A 19 -4.60 -3.79 2.35
CA THR A 19 -5.10 -2.83 1.34
C THR A 19 -6.07 -3.48 0.35
N ARG A 20 -5.77 -4.69 -0.14
CA ARG A 20 -6.64 -5.44 -1.05
C ARG A 20 -8.03 -5.67 -0.46
N ASN A 21 -8.16 -5.93 0.84
CA ASN A 21 -9.45 -6.09 1.48
C ASN A 21 -10.33 -4.85 1.32
N PHE A 22 -9.74 -3.64 1.40
CA PHE A 22 -10.45 -2.38 1.19
C PHE A 22 -10.78 -2.17 -0.29
N CYS A 23 -9.84 -2.45 -1.20
CA CYS A 23 -10.09 -2.34 -2.63
C CYS A 23 -11.21 -3.30 -3.10
N ALA A 24 -11.28 -4.52 -2.53
CA ALA A 24 -12.23 -5.54 -2.91
C ALA A 24 -13.68 -5.22 -2.54
N VAL A 25 -13.91 -4.36 -1.54
CA VAL A 25 -15.27 -3.97 -1.13
C VAL A 25 -15.77 -2.71 -1.84
N VAL A 26 -14.97 -2.08 -2.71
CA VAL A 26 -15.41 -0.94 -3.52
C VAL A 26 -16.46 -1.43 -4.53
N PRO A 27 -17.73 -0.97 -4.43
CA PRO A 27 -18.75 -1.36 -5.38
C PRO A 27 -18.45 -0.79 -6.77
N PRO A 28 -18.72 -1.53 -7.86
CA PRO A 28 -18.51 -1.05 -9.23
C PRO A 28 -19.13 0.33 -9.49
N GLU A 29 -20.32 0.58 -8.97
CA GLU A 29 -21.06 1.85 -9.11
C GLU A 29 -20.47 3.02 -8.31
N ARG A 30 -19.56 2.75 -7.36
CA ARG A 30 -18.83 3.76 -6.58
C ARG A 30 -17.38 3.92 -7.01
N MET A 31 -16.94 3.17 -8.02
CA MET A 31 -15.56 3.22 -8.49
C MET A 31 -15.15 4.64 -8.94
N ASP A 32 -16.03 5.34 -9.64
CA ASP A 32 -15.80 6.70 -10.14
C ASP A 32 -16.25 7.80 -9.16
N TRP A 33 -16.60 7.43 -7.93
CA TRP A 33 -17.00 8.39 -6.89
C TRP A 33 -15.78 9.02 -6.22
N ALA A 34 -15.88 10.32 -5.91
CA ALA A 34 -14.92 11.08 -5.13
C ALA A 34 -15.68 12.03 -4.16
N PRO A 35 -15.08 12.43 -3.01
CA PRO A 35 -15.71 13.33 -2.06
C PRO A 35 -15.92 14.73 -2.62
N LEU A 36 -14.93 15.23 -3.37
CA LEU A 36 -14.92 16.56 -3.98
C LEU A 36 -14.45 16.49 -5.43
N SER A 37 -14.85 17.49 -6.22
CA SER A 37 -14.38 17.65 -7.59
C SER A 37 -12.87 17.89 -7.62
N GLY A 38 -12.15 17.16 -8.46
CA GLY A 38 -10.70 17.26 -8.60
C GLY A 38 -9.90 16.35 -7.67
N GLU A 39 -10.55 15.67 -6.71
CA GLU A 39 -9.91 14.61 -5.94
C GLU A 39 -9.89 13.30 -6.74
N PHE A 40 -8.94 12.41 -6.39
CA PHE A 40 -8.95 11.04 -6.89
C PHE A 40 -10.27 10.36 -6.56
N THR A 41 -10.79 9.58 -7.52
CA THR A 41 -11.89 8.64 -7.28
C THR A 41 -11.41 7.39 -6.53
N CYS A 42 -12.32 6.56 -6.04
CA CYS A 42 -11.98 5.23 -5.50
C CYS A 42 -11.12 4.41 -6.49
N GLY A 43 -11.48 4.41 -7.77
CA GLY A 43 -10.75 3.73 -8.84
C GLY A 43 -9.37 4.34 -9.09
N ASP A 44 -9.26 5.68 -9.02
CA ASP A 44 -7.96 6.35 -9.16
C ASP A 44 -7.03 5.96 -8.02
N ILE A 45 -7.51 5.87 -6.79
CA ILE A 45 -6.69 5.42 -5.64
C ILE A 45 -6.14 4.01 -5.89
N ILE A 46 -6.96 3.07 -6.37
CA ILE A 46 -6.52 1.69 -6.66
C ILE A 46 -5.43 1.68 -7.74
N ARG A 47 -5.65 2.38 -8.87
CA ARG A 47 -4.65 2.49 -9.94
C ARG A 47 -3.39 3.24 -9.48
N HIS A 48 -3.55 4.26 -8.64
CA HIS A 48 -2.47 5.05 -8.10
C HIS A 48 -1.56 4.24 -7.17
N LEU A 49 -2.13 3.37 -6.33
CA LEU A 49 -1.37 2.43 -5.50
C LEU A 49 -0.49 1.51 -6.36
N ALA A 50 -1.06 0.94 -7.43
CA ALA A 50 -0.34 0.08 -8.36
C ALA A 50 0.83 0.80 -9.04
N ALA A 51 0.55 1.99 -9.59
CA ALA A 51 1.54 2.81 -10.27
C ALA A 51 2.66 3.32 -9.34
N SER A 52 2.30 3.66 -8.10
CA SER A 52 3.25 4.17 -7.11
C SER A 52 4.20 3.09 -6.61
N GLU A 53 3.72 1.86 -6.41
CA GLU A 53 4.60 0.73 -6.08
C GLU A 53 5.68 0.54 -7.13
N GLN A 54 5.31 0.55 -8.42
CA GLN A 54 6.27 0.49 -9.53
C GLN A 54 7.28 1.63 -9.48
N MET A 55 6.82 2.86 -9.18
CA MET A 55 7.68 4.02 -9.05
C MET A 55 8.70 3.87 -7.91
N PHE A 56 8.27 3.45 -6.72
CA PHE A 56 9.15 3.26 -5.55
C PHE A 56 10.16 2.14 -5.78
N VAL A 57 9.75 1.03 -6.37
CA VAL A 57 10.66 -0.07 -6.72
C VAL A 57 11.64 0.36 -7.81
N SER A 58 11.19 1.08 -8.84
CA SER A 58 12.06 1.61 -9.90
C SER A 58 13.18 2.50 -9.34
N VAL A 59 12.88 3.41 -8.41
CA VAL A 59 13.92 4.26 -7.81
C VAL A 59 14.84 3.46 -6.87
N ALA A 60 14.32 2.47 -6.15
CA ALA A 60 15.15 1.58 -5.34
C ALA A 60 16.19 0.86 -6.20
N LEU A 61 15.77 0.26 -7.31
CA LEU A 61 16.64 -0.49 -8.23
C LEU A 61 17.56 0.41 -9.04
N THR A 62 17.01 1.45 -9.67
CA THR A 62 17.69 2.19 -10.76
C THR A 62 18.06 3.62 -10.39
N GLY A 63 17.56 4.13 -9.26
CA GLY A 63 17.70 5.53 -8.85
C GLY A 63 16.87 6.52 -9.66
N ARG A 64 15.94 6.05 -10.51
CA ARG A 64 15.03 6.90 -11.28
C ARG A 64 13.60 6.81 -10.76
N TRP A 65 12.98 7.96 -10.54
CA TRP A 65 11.55 8.07 -10.29
C TRP A 65 10.80 8.02 -11.61
N THR A 66 10.06 6.94 -11.85
CA THR A 66 9.21 6.77 -13.03
C THR A 66 7.81 6.44 -12.60
N TYR A 67 6.87 7.35 -12.82
CA TYR A 67 5.46 7.13 -12.53
C TYR A 67 4.73 6.76 -13.83
N PRO A 68 4.17 5.55 -13.95
CA PRO A 68 3.52 5.10 -15.19
C PRO A 68 2.15 5.74 -15.43
N GLY A 69 1.61 6.50 -14.47
CA GLY A 69 0.26 7.06 -14.53
C GLY A 69 -0.78 6.18 -13.83
N HIS A 70 -1.96 6.74 -13.58
CA HIS A 70 -3.12 6.03 -12.99
C HIS A 70 -4.39 6.25 -13.82
N ASP A 71 -4.23 6.60 -15.09
CA ASP A 71 -5.33 6.86 -16.00
C ASP A 71 -6.29 5.66 -16.09
N ARG A 72 -7.56 5.97 -16.37
CA ARG A 72 -8.64 4.97 -16.47
C ARG A 72 -8.30 3.79 -17.40
N ILE A 73 -7.50 4.01 -18.45
CA ILE A 73 -7.12 2.96 -19.40
C ILE A 73 -6.31 1.81 -18.76
N LEU A 74 -5.65 2.05 -17.63
CA LEU A 74 -4.88 1.04 -16.89
C LEU A 74 -5.77 0.10 -16.07
N GLY A 75 -7.07 0.37 -15.99
CA GLY A 75 -8.05 -0.43 -15.27
C GLY A 75 -9.39 0.27 -15.31
N ALA A 76 -10.15 0.06 -16.40
CA ALA A 76 -11.33 0.84 -16.73
C ALA A 76 -12.56 0.52 -15.87
N ASP A 77 -12.55 -0.65 -15.24
CA ASP A 77 -13.53 -1.12 -14.28
C ASP A 77 -12.82 -1.70 -13.04
N ILE A 78 -13.59 -2.09 -12.02
CA ILE A 78 -13.03 -2.49 -10.73
C ILE A 78 -12.15 -3.74 -10.87
N GLN A 79 -12.53 -4.67 -11.74
CA GLN A 79 -11.76 -5.90 -11.96
C GLN A 79 -10.45 -5.59 -12.67
N GLY A 80 -10.46 -4.71 -13.67
CA GLY A 80 -9.26 -4.23 -14.34
C GLY A 80 -8.32 -3.47 -13.40
N ALA A 81 -8.85 -2.60 -12.53
CA ALA A 81 -8.04 -1.87 -11.56
C ALA A 81 -7.40 -2.80 -10.52
N LEU A 82 -8.15 -3.80 -10.03
CA LEU A 82 -7.61 -4.83 -9.14
C LEU A 82 -6.56 -5.69 -9.85
N ALA A 83 -6.82 -6.12 -11.08
CA ALA A 83 -5.84 -6.88 -11.88
C ALA A 83 -4.55 -6.09 -12.11
N TYR A 84 -4.65 -4.78 -12.35
CA TYR A 84 -3.48 -3.91 -12.49
C TYR A 84 -2.69 -3.79 -11.17
N LEU A 85 -3.38 -3.70 -10.03
CA LEU A 85 -2.75 -3.73 -8.70
C LEU A 85 -2.01 -5.04 -8.44
N GLU A 86 -2.62 -6.19 -8.79
CA GLU A 86 -2.02 -7.52 -8.66
C GLU A 86 -0.78 -7.71 -9.54
N ALA A 87 -0.89 -7.33 -10.81
CA ALA A 87 0.21 -7.44 -11.76
C ALA A 87 1.39 -6.54 -11.36
N SER A 88 1.09 -5.32 -10.92
CA SER A 88 2.09 -4.39 -10.41
C SER A 88 2.78 -4.94 -9.17
N HIS A 89 2.04 -5.51 -8.22
CA HIS A 89 2.63 -6.12 -7.04
C HIS A 89 3.55 -7.29 -7.39
N THR A 90 3.08 -8.19 -8.26
CA THR A 90 3.86 -9.35 -8.71
C THR A 90 5.18 -8.93 -9.35
N SER A 91 5.13 -7.92 -10.24
CA SER A 91 6.33 -7.40 -10.90
C SER A 91 7.27 -6.70 -9.92
N ALA A 92 6.74 -5.88 -9.01
CA ALA A 92 7.50 -5.19 -7.98
C ALA A 92 8.23 -6.16 -7.04
N THR A 93 7.52 -7.19 -6.56
CA THR A 93 8.09 -8.22 -5.69
C THR A 93 9.18 -9.02 -6.40
N ALA A 94 8.97 -9.41 -7.66
CA ALA A 94 10.00 -10.08 -8.45
C ALA A 94 11.23 -9.20 -8.67
N ALA A 95 11.05 -7.90 -8.92
CA ALA A 95 12.14 -6.95 -9.11
C ALA A 95 12.93 -6.73 -7.80
N LEU A 96 12.26 -6.54 -6.67
CA LEU A 96 12.93 -6.40 -5.37
C LEU A 96 13.73 -7.64 -4.98
N ALA A 97 13.24 -8.84 -5.31
CA ALA A 97 13.94 -10.10 -5.03
C ALA A 97 15.29 -10.24 -5.76
N THR A 98 15.60 -9.36 -6.72
CA THR A 98 16.91 -9.33 -7.40
C THR A 98 17.98 -8.54 -6.62
N LEU A 99 17.59 -7.78 -5.60
CA LEU A 99 18.50 -6.99 -4.77
C LEU A 99 19.08 -7.83 -3.63
N ASP A 100 20.34 -7.57 -3.29
CA ASP A 100 20.92 -8.00 -2.02
C ASP A 100 20.58 -7.03 -0.89
N ASP A 101 20.81 -7.45 0.35
CA ASP A 101 20.55 -6.61 1.53
C ASP A 101 21.46 -5.36 1.57
N ALA A 102 22.63 -5.40 0.91
CA ALA A 102 23.54 -4.26 0.83
C ALA A 102 22.94 -3.10 0.00
N ALA A 103 22.04 -3.40 -0.94
CA ALA A 103 21.32 -2.40 -1.72
C ALA A 103 20.51 -1.42 -0.84
N LEU A 104 20.08 -1.84 0.36
CA LEU A 104 19.33 -1.02 1.31
C LEU A 104 20.11 0.23 1.77
N ASP A 105 21.43 0.14 1.84
CA ASP A 105 22.33 1.22 2.23
C ASP A 105 22.78 2.09 1.06
N VAL A 106 22.35 1.79 -0.16
CA VAL A 106 22.67 2.63 -1.32
C VAL A 106 21.92 3.96 -1.23
N THR A 107 22.62 5.05 -1.56
CA THR A 107 22.03 6.39 -1.63
C THR A 107 21.41 6.62 -3.01
N ARG A 108 20.16 7.10 -3.03
CA ARG A 108 19.44 7.63 -4.19
C ARG A 108 19.15 9.12 -4.00
N LYS A 109 18.63 9.74 -5.05
CA LYS A 109 18.02 11.07 -4.97
C LYS A 109 16.53 10.92 -4.71
N GLY A 110 16.03 11.54 -3.64
CA GLY A 110 14.60 11.65 -3.36
C GLY A 110 13.91 12.63 -4.30
N VAL A 111 12.59 12.69 -4.21
CA VAL A 111 11.80 13.76 -4.85
C VAL A 111 12.28 15.10 -4.29
N GLY A 112 12.64 16.05 -5.15
CA GLY A 112 13.28 17.32 -4.74
C GLY A 112 14.81 17.25 -4.61
N GLY A 113 15.44 16.12 -4.95
CA GLY A 113 16.89 16.02 -5.18
C GLY A 113 17.75 15.74 -3.94
N HIS A 114 17.17 15.67 -2.75
CA HIS A 114 17.92 15.35 -1.53
C HIS A 114 18.43 13.90 -1.54
N ALA A 115 19.53 13.62 -0.83
CA ALA A 115 20.01 12.26 -0.64
C ALA A 115 19.05 11.46 0.24
N ILE A 116 18.77 10.20 -0.13
CA ILE A 116 17.94 9.28 0.65
C ILE A 116 18.43 7.84 0.45
N LYS A 117 18.42 7.04 1.52
CA LYS A 117 18.80 5.62 1.44
C LYS A 117 17.66 4.76 0.89
N VAL A 118 17.99 3.68 0.18
CA VAL A 118 17.00 2.75 -0.38
C VAL A 118 16.08 2.19 0.71
N TRP A 119 16.60 1.82 1.88
CA TRP A 119 15.75 1.35 2.99
C TRP A 119 14.66 2.37 3.35
N ARG A 120 14.97 3.68 3.28
CA ARG A 120 14.00 4.74 3.60
C ARG A 120 12.99 4.92 2.47
N ILE A 121 13.40 4.78 1.20
CA ILE A 121 12.49 4.74 0.05
C ILE A 121 11.47 3.60 0.20
N LEU A 122 11.93 2.40 0.55
CA LEU A 122 11.05 1.25 0.75
C LEU A 122 10.08 1.45 1.92
N MET A 123 10.54 2.06 3.02
CA MET A 123 9.63 2.45 4.10
C MET A 123 8.62 3.53 3.68
N LEU A 124 9.03 4.51 2.86
CA LEU A 124 8.11 5.51 2.29
C LEU A 124 7.04 4.85 1.41
N MET A 125 7.39 3.80 0.67
CA MET A 125 6.43 3.02 -0.12
C MET A 125 5.34 2.40 0.78
N ALA A 126 5.72 1.81 1.91
CA ALA A 126 4.77 1.26 2.86
C ALA A 126 3.91 2.34 3.54
N GLU A 127 4.51 3.47 3.92
CA GLU A 127 3.81 4.63 4.49
C GLU A 127 2.78 5.20 3.49
N HIS A 128 3.17 5.32 2.22
CA HIS A 128 2.32 5.80 1.12
C HIS A 128 1.11 4.87 0.88
N GLU A 129 1.33 3.56 0.90
CA GLU A 129 0.21 2.61 0.77
C GLU A 129 -0.76 2.69 1.96
N ILE A 130 -0.23 2.77 3.18
CA ILE A 130 -1.06 2.92 4.38
C ILE A 130 -1.88 4.21 4.32
N HIS A 131 -1.26 5.31 3.87
CA HIS A 131 -1.92 6.60 3.68
C HIS A 131 -3.12 6.49 2.72
N HIS A 132 -2.92 5.94 1.52
CA HIS A 132 -3.99 5.83 0.53
C HIS A 132 -5.02 4.75 0.86
N ARG A 133 -4.66 3.69 1.60
CA ARG A 133 -5.65 2.77 2.18
C ARG A 133 -6.57 3.49 3.16
N SER A 134 -6.02 4.32 4.04
CA SER A 134 -6.82 5.14 4.96
C SER A 134 -7.70 6.14 4.22
N GLN A 135 -7.20 6.77 3.16
CA GLN A 135 -8.01 7.61 2.28
C GLN A 135 -9.19 6.82 1.68
N LEU A 136 -8.93 5.62 1.14
CA LEU A 136 -9.98 4.76 0.60
C LEU A 136 -10.98 4.34 1.68
N ALA A 137 -10.53 4.06 2.90
CA ALA A 137 -11.41 3.76 4.03
C ALA A 137 -12.37 4.91 4.33
N THR A 138 -11.86 6.14 4.36
CA THR A 138 -12.69 7.34 4.52
C THR A 138 -13.70 7.47 3.39
N TYR A 139 -13.31 7.18 2.15
CA TYR A 139 -14.20 7.24 1.00
C TYR A 139 -15.33 6.22 1.09
N LEU A 140 -15.03 4.99 1.49
CA LEU A 140 -16.04 3.96 1.74
C LEU A 140 -17.04 4.45 2.79
N SER A 141 -16.57 4.96 3.92
CA SER A 141 -17.45 5.50 4.97
C SER A 141 -18.34 6.64 4.47
N LEU A 142 -17.78 7.60 3.73
CA LEU A 142 -18.56 8.72 3.15
C LEU A 142 -19.57 8.26 2.11
N ALA A 143 -19.30 7.16 1.41
CA ALA A 143 -20.22 6.53 0.47
C ALA A 143 -21.26 5.60 1.15
N GLY A 144 -21.26 5.52 2.48
CA GLY A 144 -22.19 4.69 3.26
C GLY A 144 -21.83 3.19 3.26
N ILE A 145 -20.57 2.86 2.98
CA ILE A 145 -20.05 1.49 2.96
C ILE A 145 -19.16 1.30 4.17
N GLU A 146 -19.42 0.26 4.98
CA GLU A 146 -18.59 -0.04 6.13
C GLU A 146 -17.18 -0.50 5.67
N PRO A 147 -16.10 0.22 6.03
CA PRO A 147 -14.76 -0.18 5.66
C PRO A 147 -14.33 -1.45 6.44
N PRO A 148 -13.53 -2.35 5.83
CA PRO A 148 -13.03 -3.53 6.54
C PRO A 148 -12.16 -3.17 7.76
N GLN A 149 -12.17 -4.03 8.78
CA GLN A 149 -11.24 -3.90 9.90
C GLN A 149 -9.83 -4.39 9.53
N ILE A 150 -8.81 -3.58 9.80
CA ILE A 150 -7.41 -3.84 9.39
C ILE A 150 -6.86 -5.15 10.02
N TYR A 151 -7.26 -5.45 11.26
CA TYR A 151 -6.83 -6.63 12.01
C TYR A 151 -7.98 -7.60 12.33
N GLY A 152 -9.13 -7.42 11.68
CA GLY A 152 -10.32 -8.26 11.92
C GLY A 152 -10.94 -8.10 13.31
N MET A 153 -10.57 -7.05 14.05
CA MET A 153 -11.04 -6.75 15.40
C MET A 153 -11.37 -5.26 15.50
N HIS A 154 -12.46 -4.94 16.19
CA HIS A 154 -12.72 -3.61 16.71
C HIS A 154 -11.96 -3.41 18.04
N LEU A 155 -11.94 -2.17 18.55
CA LEU A 155 -11.27 -1.87 19.82
C LEU A 155 -11.90 -2.66 20.98
N GLU A 156 -13.22 -2.82 20.97
CA GLU A 156 -13.98 -3.56 21.96
C GLU A 156 -13.56 -5.04 21.99
N ASP A 157 -13.29 -5.63 20.83
CA ASP A 157 -12.78 -7.00 20.72
C ASP A 157 -11.37 -7.11 21.33
N VAL A 158 -10.51 -6.11 21.08
CA VAL A 158 -9.16 -6.07 21.65
C VAL A 158 -9.18 -5.93 23.16
N ILE A 159 -10.04 -5.06 23.70
CA ILE A 159 -10.23 -4.90 25.15
C ILE A 159 -10.71 -6.22 25.75
N ALA A 160 -11.76 -6.82 25.18
CA ALA A 160 -12.29 -8.10 25.66
C ALA A 160 -11.27 -9.24 25.57
N TYR A 161 -10.39 -9.24 24.56
CA TYR A 161 -9.31 -10.21 24.47
C TYR A 161 -8.26 -9.99 25.56
N ALA A 162 -7.81 -8.75 25.76
CA ALA A 162 -6.79 -8.39 26.74
C ALA A 162 -7.25 -8.67 28.19
N GLU A 163 -8.53 -8.48 28.50
CA GLU A 163 -9.11 -8.78 29.81
C GLU A 163 -9.21 -10.29 30.10
N ARG A 164 -9.21 -11.14 29.06
CA ARG A 164 -9.28 -12.61 29.18
C ARG A 164 -7.91 -13.27 29.33
N GLU A 165 -6.81 -12.59 29.02
CA GLU A 165 -5.47 -13.13 29.27
C GLU A 165 -5.15 -13.04 30.77
N PRO A 166 -4.94 -14.18 31.49
CA PRO A 166 -4.49 -14.11 32.87
C PRO A 166 -3.14 -13.39 32.91
N ALA A 167 -2.98 -12.44 33.83
CA ALA A 167 -1.73 -11.74 34.06
C ALA A 167 -0.59 -12.75 34.11
N ARG A 168 0.34 -12.70 33.14
CA ARG A 168 1.50 -13.58 33.11
C ARG A 168 2.22 -13.44 34.46
N VAL A 169 2.14 -14.49 35.28
CA VAL A 169 2.94 -14.61 36.49
C VAL A 169 4.39 -14.65 36.02
N GLN A 170 5.11 -13.54 36.20
CA GLN A 170 6.57 -13.52 36.07
C GLN A 170 7.11 -14.36 37.22
N GLY A 171 7.59 -15.56 36.91
CA GLY A 171 8.42 -16.38 37.77
C GLY A 171 9.90 -16.15 37.46
#